data_AF-A0A067N669-F1
#
_entry.id   AF-A0A067N669-F1
#
_cell.length_a   1.000
_cell.length_b   1.000
_cell.length_c   1.000
_cell.angle_alpha   90.00
_cell.angle_beta   90.00
_cell.angle_gamma   90.00
#
_symmetry.space_group_name_H-M   'P 1'
#
loop_
_entity.id
_entity.type
_entity.pdbx_description
1 polymer ?
#
loop_
_entity_poly.entity_id
_entity_poly.type
_entity_poly.pdbx_seq_one_letter_code
_entity_poly.pdbx_strand_id
1 'polypeptide(L)'
;MGNLGRPGYPGSTDGTWPYTYNTCDLGTFPNQTLKDGSGPAAALHSDASREKYNFELSWLSGQRLSACTCPGEDHPGPSHDRGRGAPEIDIFEASKDKQNPVGSTVSQSAQYAPFSHDYLFLNSSADEWELLNPVITRPNGFRGSPVQQSVSGVSKLPSDMFQGSGQRLTTLGFEYWANPSNVEEGFVTWQVDGSQTHRMWAKAVGPDNGPDGSGVGQRLIPEEPMSIVLNLGISPNWQTIDFSTLIFPAEMLVDYVRVYQRKGAINVGCSPKDYPTADYINAHMDAYTNANHSSWPYAKPKNSLWDGC
;
A
#
# COMPACT_ATOMS: atom_id res chain seq x y z
N MET A 1 2.25 7.61 -1.32
CA MET A 1 2.49 7.07 0.04
C MET A 1 1.89 7.99 1.09
N GLY A 2 1.22 7.45 2.11
CA GLY A 2 0.61 8.25 3.20
C GLY A 2 1.64 9.04 4.00
N ASN A 3 1.19 10.18 4.51
CA ASN A 3 2.07 11.25 4.99
C ASN A 3 2.82 10.94 6.31
N LEU A 4 2.42 9.90 7.05
CA LEU A 4 3.11 9.46 8.27
C LEU A 4 4.36 8.62 8.01
N GLY A 5 4.57 8.17 6.77
CA GLY A 5 5.80 7.48 6.33
C GLY A 5 6.55 8.31 5.31
N ARG A 6 7.89 8.26 5.36
CA ARG A 6 8.76 8.94 4.40
C ARG A 6 9.58 7.91 3.60
N PRO A 7 9.40 7.83 2.27
CA PRO A 7 10.19 6.95 1.42
C PRO A 7 11.70 7.17 1.60
N GLY A 8 12.45 6.08 1.75
CA GLY A 8 13.90 6.12 2.01
C GLY A 8 14.29 6.28 3.48
N TYR A 9 13.32 6.35 4.41
CA TYR A 9 13.56 6.45 5.86
C TYR A 9 12.78 5.35 6.58
N PRO A 10 13.35 4.13 6.67
CA PRO A 10 12.61 2.95 7.14
C PRO A 10 12.05 3.08 8.56
N GLY A 11 12.76 3.80 9.43
CA GLY A 11 12.28 4.11 10.77
C GLY A 11 10.90 4.77 10.78
N SER A 12 10.64 5.72 9.87
CA SER A 12 9.32 6.38 9.75
C SER A 12 8.21 5.46 9.23
N THR A 13 8.55 4.41 8.49
CA THR A 13 7.60 3.47 7.88
C THR A 13 7.28 2.26 8.76
N ASP A 14 8.09 1.99 9.78
CA ASP A 14 7.90 0.87 10.70
C ASP A 14 6.57 0.98 11.45
N GLY A 15 5.71 0.00 11.22
CA GLY A 15 4.36 -0.09 11.77
C GLY A 15 3.36 0.94 11.22
N THR A 16 3.70 1.68 10.17
CA THR A 16 2.75 2.56 9.46
C THR A 16 2.55 2.17 8.01
N TRP A 17 3.59 1.74 7.30
CA TRP A 17 3.46 1.20 5.94
C TRP A 17 3.21 -0.31 6.00
N PRO A 18 2.33 -0.88 5.16
CA PRO A 18 1.36 -0.24 4.25
C PRO A 18 -0.05 -0.13 4.88
N TYR A 19 -0.15 0.17 6.19
CA TYR A 19 -1.43 0.17 6.89
C TYR A 19 -2.42 1.22 6.35
N THR A 20 -3.65 0.78 6.12
CA THR A 20 -4.84 1.61 5.88
C THR A 20 -6.01 0.99 6.61
N TYR A 21 -6.01 1.19 7.93
CA TYR A 21 -6.79 0.39 8.85
C TYR A 21 -7.19 1.20 10.08
N ASN A 22 -8.48 1.13 10.43
CA ASN A 22 -9.07 1.89 11.53
C ASN A 22 -9.88 0.99 12.49
N THR A 23 -9.63 -0.31 12.47
CA THR A 23 -10.31 -1.27 13.34
C THR A 23 -9.40 -1.65 14.49
N CYS A 24 -9.96 -1.69 15.71
CA CYS A 24 -9.24 -2.17 16.88
C CYS A 24 -9.46 -3.68 17.06
N ASP A 25 -8.59 -4.49 16.45
CA ASP A 25 -8.60 -5.95 16.52
C ASP A 25 -7.19 -6.55 16.32
N LEU A 26 -7.13 -7.87 16.13
CA LEU A 26 -5.89 -8.64 15.92
C LEU A 26 -5.06 -8.18 14.72
N GLY A 27 -5.66 -7.50 13.73
CA GLY A 27 -4.96 -6.90 12.61
C GLY A 27 -3.96 -5.80 13.01
N THR A 28 -4.10 -5.25 14.21
CA THR A 28 -3.19 -4.24 14.76
C THR A 28 -1.95 -4.85 15.42
N PHE A 29 -1.92 -6.16 15.67
CA PHE A 29 -0.88 -6.83 16.44
C PHE A 29 0.35 -7.17 15.59
N PRO A 30 1.54 -7.28 16.20
CA PRO A 30 2.71 -7.85 15.53
C PRO A 30 2.37 -9.21 14.90
N ASN A 31 2.79 -9.41 13.66
CA ASN A 31 2.58 -10.62 12.88
C ASN A 31 1.11 -11.09 12.73
N GLN A 32 0.12 -10.30 13.12
CA GLN A 32 -1.29 -10.75 13.25
C GLN A 32 -1.44 -11.97 14.17
N THR A 33 -0.65 -12.06 15.23
CA THR A 33 -0.73 -13.12 16.24
C THR A 33 -0.95 -12.54 17.63
N LEU A 34 -1.37 -13.37 18.59
CA LEU A 34 -1.53 -13.04 20.00
C LEU A 34 -0.18 -13.06 20.73
N LYS A 35 -0.14 -12.51 21.96
CA LYS A 35 1.08 -12.39 22.78
C LYS A 35 1.82 -13.70 23.05
N ASP A 36 1.08 -14.81 23.10
CA ASP A 36 1.62 -16.15 23.31
C ASP A 36 2.06 -16.83 21.99
N GLY A 37 1.97 -16.11 20.86
CA GLY A 37 2.26 -16.62 19.53
C GLY A 37 1.14 -17.43 18.90
N SER A 38 0.00 -17.61 19.58
CA SER A 38 -1.19 -18.24 18.99
C SER A 38 -1.97 -17.25 18.12
N GLY A 39 -2.96 -17.72 17.36
CA GLY A 39 -3.77 -16.87 16.50
C GLY A 39 -4.59 -17.69 15.52
N PRO A 40 -5.30 -17.02 14.59
CA PRO A 40 -5.94 -17.70 13.48
C PRO A 40 -4.94 -18.56 12.70
N ALA A 41 -5.38 -19.73 12.22
CA ALA A 41 -4.51 -20.65 11.49
C ALA A 41 -3.84 -19.95 10.28
N ALA A 42 -4.60 -19.10 9.59
CA ALA A 42 -4.12 -18.29 8.48
C ALA A 42 -3.02 -17.29 8.84
N ALA A 43 -2.93 -16.84 10.10
CA ALA A 43 -1.84 -15.97 10.55
C ALA A 43 -0.54 -16.75 10.78
N LEU A 44 -0.67 -17.98 11.31
CA LEU A 44 0.45 -18.86 11.64
C LEU A 44 1.06 -19.54 10.41
N HIS A 45 0.25 -19.78 9.38
CA HIS A 45 0.70 -20.38 8.12
C HIS A 45 -0.11 -19.84 6.94
N SER A 46 0.60 -19.45 5.89
CA SER A 46 0.08 -19.05 4.58
C SER A 46 0.85 -19.76 3.48
N ASP A 47 0.13 -20.44 2.60
CA ASP A 47 0.70 -21.10 1.42
C ASP A 47 1.24 -20.10 0.39
N ALA A 48 0.75 -18.85 0.43
CA ALA A 48 1.26 -17.76 -0.39
C ALA A 48 2.51 -17.07 0.19
N SER A 49 2.86 -17.35 1.45
CA SER A 49 4.08 -16.86 2.09
C SER A 49 5.31 -17.63 1.60
N ARG A 50 6.48 -17.35 2.18
CA ARG A 50 7.77 -17.92 1.74
C ARG A 50 8.50 -18.57 2.91
N GLU A 51 9.28 -19.60 2.62
CA GLU A 51 10.10 -20.31 3.59
C GLU A 51 10.99 -19.39 4.43
N LYS A 52 11.57 -18.34 3.82
CA LYS A 52 12.41 -17.35 4.55
C LYS A 52 11.66 -16.55 5.62
N TYR A 53 10.33 -16.64 5.66
CA TYR A 53 9.43 -16.05 6.63
C TYR A 53 8.66 -17.11 7.43
N ASN A 54 9.18 -18.34 7.48
CA ASN A 54 8.55 -19.50 8.14
C ASN A 54 7.12 -19.81 7.65
N PHE A 55 6.76 -19.38 6.44
CA PHE A 55 5.40 -19.42 5.93
C PHE A 55 4.37 -18.63 6.77
N GLU A 56 4.80 -17.78 7.70
CA GLU A 56 3.91 -16.91 8.47
C GLU A 56 3.27 -15.86 7.56
N LEU A 57 2.03 -15.45 7.89
CA LEU A 57 1.28 -14.49 7.07
C LEU A 57 1.91 -13.10 7.06
N SER A 58 2.34 -12.64 8.24
CA SER A 58 2.82 -11.28 8.47
C SER A 58 4.07 -11.26 9.31
N TRP A 59 5.01 -10.41 8.90
CA TRP A 59 6.24 -10.03 9.59
C TRP A 59 6.25 -8.53 9.91
N LEU A 60 5.08 -7.89 9.87
CA LEU A 60 4.91 -6.50 10.27
C LEU A 60 4.95 -6.38 11.79
N SER A 61 5.49 -5.27 12.28
CA SER A 61 5.65 -4.99 13.71
C SER A 61 4.34 -4.60 14.43
N GLY A 62 3.19 -4.78 13.78
CA GLY A 62 1.89 -4.28 14.20
C GLY A 62 1.64 -2.86 13.71
N GLN A 63 0.39 -2.42 13.77
CA GLN A 63 0.03 -1.05 13.44
C GLN A 63 0.46 -0.15 14.59
N ARG A 64 1.53 0.61 14.39
CA ARG A 64 2.12 1.50 15.40
C ARG A 64 1.15 2.59 15.84
N LEU A 65 0.34 3.12 14.93
CA LEU A 65 -0.63 4.19 15.18
C LEU A 65 -2.03 3.62 14.95
N SER A 66 -2.46 2.71 15.83
CA SER A 66 -3.69 1.91 15.64
C SER A 66 -4.91 2.56 16.29
N ALA A 67 -6.10 2.12 15.89
CA ALA A 67 -7.34 2.47 16.60
C ALA A 67 -7.41 1.92 18.04
N CYS A 68 -6.49 1.03 18.43
CA CYS A 68 -6.37 0.50 19.79
C CYS A 68 -5.39 1.30 20.67
N THR A 69 -4.82 2.42 20.21
CA THR A 69 -3.81 3.10 21.02
C THR A 69 -4.37 3.54 22.38
N CYS A 70 -3.65 3.27 23.48
CA CYS A 70 -4.14 3.61 24.82
C CYS A 70 -4.31 5.13 25.02
N PRO A 71 -5.26 5.59 25.85
CA PRO A 71 -5.38 7.00 26.20
C PRO A 71 -4.07 7.56 26.79
N GLY A 72 -3.61 8.69 26.26
CA GLY A 72 -2.40 9.37 26.73
C GLY A 72 -1.08 8.87 26.15
N GLU A 73 -1.10 7.81 25.32
CA GLU A 73 0.06 7.39 24.55
C GLU A 73 0.29 8.29 23.33
N ASP A 74 1.48 8.19 22.74
CA ASP A 74 1.87 8.95 21.55
C ASP A 74 1.03 8.56 20.33
N HIS A 75 0.29 9.52 19.76
CA HIS A 75 -0.55 9.30 18.59
C HIS A 75 -0.81 10.62 17.86
N PRO A 76 -0.76 10.69 16.51
CA PRO A 76 -1.14 11.90 15.80
C PRO A 76 -2.65 12.17 15.98
N GLY A 77 -3.03 13.43 16.05
CA GLY A 77 -4.42 13.82 16.26
C GLY A 77 -5.36 13.42 15.10
N PRO A 78 -6.66 13.71 15.20
CA PRO A 78 -7.29 14.45 16.31
C PRO A 78 -7.65 13.56 17.51
N SER A 79 -7.52 12.25 17.39
CA SER A 79 -7.85 11.29 18.45
C SER A 79 -6.86 10.12 18.45
N HIS A 80 -6.73 9.46 19.60
CA HIS A 80 -5.90 8.27 19.78
C HIS A 80 -6.57 6.99 19.27
N ASP A 81 -7.89 6.99 19.16
CA ASP A 81 -8.70 5.82 18.78
C ASP A 81 -9.01 5.76 17.27
N ARG A 82 -8.30 6.57 16.47
CA ARG A 82 -8.38 6.53 15.01
C ARG A 82 -7.10 5.93 14.46
N GLY A 83 -7.17 4.74 13.86
CA GLY A 83 -6.04 4.11 13.18
C GLY A 83 -5.50 4.96 12.02
N ARG A 84 -4.18 5.05 11.96
CA ARG A 84 -3.42 5.85 11.01
C ARG A 84 -2.32 5.00 10.38
N GLY A 85 -1.85 5.41 9.22
CA GLY A 85 -0.81 4.66 8.52
C GLY A 85 -0.18 5.43 7.39
N ALA A 86 0.60 4.72 6.58
CA ALA A 86 1.27 5.22 5.40
C ALA A 86 0.94 4.34 4.19
N PRO A 87 -0.32 4.34 3.72
CA PRO A 87 -0.72 3.51 2.58
C PRO A 87 0.01 3.87 1.29
N GLU A 88 0.00 2.94 0.33
CA GLU A 88 0.64 3.11 -0.96
C GLU A 88 -0.34 2.77 -2.09
N ILE A 89 -0.42 3.66 -3.09
CA ILE A 89 -1.10 3.42 -4.36
C ILE A 89 -0.11 3.74 -5.46
N ASP A 90 0.17 2.77 -6.31
CA ASP A 90 1.11 2.88 -7.40
C ASP A 90 0.42 3.46 -8.63
N ILE A 91 0.89 4.63 -9.06
CA ILE A 91 0.53 5.20 -10.37
C ILE A 91 1.07 4.29 -11.47
N PHE A 92 2.33 3.87 -11.31
CA PHE A 92 3.03 2.97 -12.20
C PHE A 92 4.21 2.30 -11.49
N GLU A 93 4.39 1.02 -11.74
CA GLU A 93 5.66 0.31 -11.64
C GLU A 93 5.92 -0.32 -13.03
N ALA A 94 6.67 0.40 -13.87
CA ALA A 94 6.92 0.00 -15.24
C ALA A 94 8.12 -0.95 -15.34
N SER A 95 7.93 -2.10 -15.98
CA SER A 95 8.97 -3.11 -16.16
C SER A 95 8.90 -3.77 -17.53
N LYS A 96 9.94 -4.55 -17.86
CA LYS A 96 9.87 -5.55 -18.93
C LYS A 96 8.73 -6.53 -18.66
N ASP A 97 8.02 -6.97 -19.70
CA ASP A 97 6.94 -7.93 -19.56
C ASP A 97 7.50 -9.29 -19.11
N LYS A 98 7.02 -9.80 -17.97
CA LYS A 98 7.46 -11.07 -17.40
C LYS A 98 6.87 -12.28 -18.13
N GLN A 99 5.76 -12.10 -18.85
CA GLN A 99 5.05 -13.20 -19.53
C GLN A 99 5.40 -13.30 -21.02
N ASN A 100 5.96 -12.24 -21.61
CA ASN A 100 6.35 -12.22 -23.01
C ASN A 100 7.86 -11.98 -23.15
N PRO A 101 8.51 -12.53 -24.19
CA PRO A 101 9.94 -12.29 -24.43
C PRO A 101 10.22 -10.82 -24.79
N VAL A 102 9.26 -10.14 -25.42
CA VAL A 102 9.35 -8.74 -25.84
C VAL A 102 8.15 -7.98 -25.31
N GLY A 103 8.37 -6.72 -24.95
CA GLY A 103 7.33 -5.80 -24.49
C GLY A 103 7.57 -5.32 -23.07
N SER A 104 6.76 -4.35 -22.69
CA SER A 104 6.78 -3.73 -21.38
C SER A 104 5.37 -3.69 -20.81
N THR A 105 5.32 -3.72 -19.49
CA THR A 105 4.08 -3.67 -18.73
C THR A 105 4.23 -2.69 -17.59
N VAL A 106 3.10 -2.18 -17.12
CA VAL A 106 3.00 -1.44 -15.87
C VAL A 106 2.17 -2.24 -14.88
N SER A 107 2.73 -2.45 -13.69
CA SER A 107 1.96 -2.85 -12.51
C SER A 107 1.35 -1.61 -11.88
N GLN A 108 0.06 -1.66 -11.62
CA GLN A 108 -0.72 -0.58 -11.01
C GLN A 108 -1.47 -1.20 -9.84
N SER A 109 -1.21 -0.70 -8.62
CA SER A 109 -1.56 -1.41 -7.40
C SER A 109 -1.99 -0.49 -6.26
N ALA A 110 -2.64 -1.06 -5.26
CA ALA A 110 -2.72 -0.51 -3.92
C ALA A 110 -2.21 -1.56 -2.91
N GLN A 111 -1.38 -1.10 -1.97
CA GLN A 111 -0.80 -1.93 -0.91
C GLN A 111 -1.59 -1.78 0.39
N TYR A 112 -1.75 -2.89 1.10
CA TYR A 112 -2.60 -3.01 2.27
C TYR A 112 -1.90 -3.75 3.38
N ALA A 113 -2.10 -3.26 4.60
CA ALA A 113 -2.02 -4.02 5.84
C ALA A 113 -3.22 -3.63 6.73
N PRO A 114 -3.72 -4.54 7.57
CA PRO A 114 -3.29 -5.94 7.73
C PRO A 114 -3.72 -6.84 6.55
N PHE A 115 -3.25 -8.09 6.57
CA PHE A 115 -3.39 -9.03 5.46
C PHE A 115 -4.52 -10.01 5.69
N SER A 116 -5.27 -10.31 4.62
CA SER A 116 -6.15 -11.47 4.54
C SER A 116 -5.35 -12.76 4.37
N HIS A 117 -5.96 -13.90 4.70
CA HIS A 117 -5.42 -15.24 4.46
C HIS A 117 -4.90 -15.35 3.02
N ASP A 118 -3.68 -15.89 2.86
CA ASP A 118 -2.97 -16.04 1.59
C ASP A 118 -2.91 -14.79 0.69
N TYR A 119 -2.98 -13.60 1.30
CA TYR A 119 -3.04 -12.32 0.61
C TYR A 119 -4.22 -12.23 -0.37
N LEU A 120 -5.28 -13.03 -0.17
CA LEU A 120 -6.45 -13.03 -1.03
C LEU A 120 -7.23 -11.73 -0.88
N PHE A 121 -7.81 -11.28 -1.98
CA PHE A 121 -8.75 -10.18 -2.02
C PHE A 121 -10.02 -10.66 -2.72
N LEU A 122 -11.16 -10.10 -2.33
CA LEU A 122 -12.43 -10.43 -2.95
C LEU A 122 -12.45 -9.88 -4.37
N ASN A 123 -12.83 -10.72 -5.33
CA ASN A 123 -12.82 -10.41 -6.76
C ASN A 123 -13.86 -11.19 -7.55
N SER A 124 -14.87 -11.69 -6.85
CA SER A 124 -15.94 -12.53 -7.39
C SER A 124 -17.02 -11.72 -8.11
N SER A 125 -17.14 -10.43 -7.79
CA SER A 125 -18.11 -9.50 -8.37
C SER A 125 -17.48 -8.17 -8.79
N ALA A 126 -18.18 -7.44 -9.66
CA ALA A 126 -17.73 -6.14 -10.17
C ALA A 126 -17.74 -5.02 -9.11
N ASP A 127 -18.46 -5.19 -8.00
CA ASP A 127 -18.42 -4.31 -6.82
C ASP A 127 -17.30 -4.68 -5.84
N GLU A 128 -16.47 -5.67 -6.17
CA GLU A 128 -15.21 -5.98 -5.48
C GLU A 128 -14.03 -5.59 -6.37
N TRP A 129 -13.92 -6.22 -7.56
CA TRP A 129 -12.84 -5.96 -8.53
C TRP A 129 -13.35 -6.10 -9.96
N GLU A 130 -12.97 -5.17 -10.84
CA GLU A 130 -13.44 -5.10 -12.21
C GLU A 130 -12.30 -4.91 -13.20
N LEU A 131 -12.24 -5.77 -14.23
CA LEU A 131 -11.32 -5.66 -15.35
C LEU A 131 -11.94 -4.84 -16.48
N LEU A 132 -11.67 -3.54 -16.50
CA LEU A 132 -12.28 -2.59 -17.43
C LEU A 132 -11.71 -2.67 -18.85
N ASN A 133 -10.43 -3.03 -19.01
CA ASN A 133 -9.82 -3.23 -20.32
C ASN A 133 -9.01 -4.54 -20.40
N PRO A 134 -9.67 -5.66 -20.74
CA PRO A 134 -9.02 -6.97 -20.86
C PRO A 134 -8.12 -7.11 -22.10
N VAL A 135 -8.13 -6.14 -23.02
CA VAL A 135 -7.28 -6.17 -24.24
C VAL A 135 -5.82 -5.95 -23.86
N ILE A 136 -5.56 -5.05 -22.91
CA ILE A 136 -4.21 -4.71 -22.47
C ILE A 136 -3.92 -5.10 -21.01
N THR A 137 -4.94 -5.34 -20.20
CA THR A 137 -4.82 -5.56 -18.75
C THR A 137 -5.14 -7.00 -18.37
N ARG A 138 -4.44 -7.51 -17.37
CA ARG A 138 -4.76 -8.78 -16.68
C ARG A 138 -4.62 -8.62 -15.17
N PRO A 139 -5.29 -9.46 -14.36
CA PRO A 139 -5.01 -9.53 -12.93
C PRO A 139 -3.53 -9.84 -12.68
N ASN A 140 -2.93 -9.21 -11.68
CA ASN A 140 -1.57 -9.55 -11.28
C ASN A 140 -1.56 -10.89 -10.52
N GLY A 141 -0.59 -11.75 -10.84
CA GLY A 141 -0.36 -12.99 -10.10
C GLY A 141 0.30 -12.75 -8.74
N PHE A 142 0.99 -11.62 -8.56
CA PHE A 142 1.52 -11.22 -7.27
C PHE A 142 0.42 -10.59 -6.41
N ARG A 143 0.16 -11.19 -5.25
CA ARG A 143 -0.85 -10.73 -4.29
C ARG A 143 -0.26 -10.19 -2.99
N GLY A 144 1.03 -10.37 -2.77
CA GLY A 144 1.68 -9.90 -1.55
C GLY A 144 2.88 -10.72 -1.12
N SER A 145 3.28 -10.44 0.11
CA SER A 145 4.36 -11.08 0.86
C SER A 145 4.15 -10.77 2.35
N PRO A 146 4.94 -11.34 3.27
CA PRO A 146 4.81 -11.06 4.70
C PRO A 146 5.01 -9.61 5.15
N VAL A 147 5.27 -8.68 4.24
CA VAL A 147 5.38 -7.24 4.54
C VAL A 147 4.36 -6.38 3.79
N GLN A 148 3.54 -6.95 2.90
CA GLN A 148 2.49 -6.24 2.16
C GLN A 148 1.48 -7.18 1.51
N GLN A 149 0.20 -6.84 1.52
CA GLN A 149 -0.79 -7.38 0.59
C GLN A 149 -1.03 -6.39 -0.54
N SER A 150 -1.25 -6.87 -1.76
CA SER A 150 -1.41 -6.05 -2.96
C SER A 150 -2.69 -6.41 -3.70
N VAL A 151 -3.46 -5.40 -4.10
CA VAL A 151 -4.53 -5.53 -5.10
C VAL A 151 -4.05 -4.81 -6.36
N SER A 152 -3.89 -5.55 -7.47
CA SER A 152 -3.25 -4.99 -8.66
C SER A 152 -3.67 -5.62 -9.99
N GLY A 153 -3.50 -4.81 -11.04
CA GLY A 153 -3.57 -5.20 -12.43
C GLY A 153 -2.26 -4.90 -13.15
N VAL A 154 -1.97 -5.67 -14.19
CA VAL A 154 -0.78 -5.48 -15.04
C VAL A 154 -1.22 -5.18 -16.47
N SER A 155 -0.86 -4.00 -16.95
CA SER A 155 -1.27 -3.49 -18.26
C SER A 155 -0.10 -3.41 -19.23
N LYS A 156 -0.31 -3.73 -20.51
CA LYS A 156 0.70 -3.51 -21.55
C LYS A 156 0.95 -2.01 -21.72
N LEU A 157 2.22 -1.64 -21.87
CA LEU A 157 2.62 -0.28 -22.19
C LEU A 157 2.81 -0.11 -23.71
N PRO A 158 2.63 1.11 -24.23
CA PRO A 158 3.02 1.43 -25.60
C PRO A 158 4.53 1.22 -25.82
N SER A 159 4.89 0.55 -26.91
CA SER A 159 6.29 0.23 -27.20
C SER A 159 7.14 1.46 -27.54
N ASP A 160 6.50 2.55 -27.95
CA ASP A 160 7.13 3.81 -28.35
C ASP A 160 7.33 4.80 -27.19
N MET A 161 6.98 4.43 -25.94
CA MET A 161 7.08 5.31 -24.76
C MET A 161 8.52 5.52 -24.23
N PHE A 162 9.50 4.69 -24.64
CA PHE A 162 10.82 4.63 -24.01
C PHE A 162 11.87 5.46 -24.75
N GLN A 163 12.93 5.89 -24.04
CA GLN A 163 14.02 6.75 -24.56
C GLN A 163 14.68 6.19 -25.85
N GLY A 164 14.82 4.86 -25.94
CA GLY A 164 15.41 4.17 -27.09
C GLY A 164 14.43 3.73 -28.18
N SER A 165 13.15 4.12 -28.08
CA SER A 165 12.14 3.82 -29.09
C SER A 165 11.56 5.10 -29.72
N GLY A 166 10.38 5.54 -29.30
CA GLY A 166 9.72 6.73 -29.84
C GLY A 166 9.75 7.95 -28.93
N GLN A 167 10.09 7.76 -27.64
CA GLN A 167 10.03 8.80 -26.61
C GLN A 167 8.64 9.45 -26.46
N ARG A 168 7.57 8.69 -26.73
CA ARG A 168 6.20 9.18 -26.60
C ARG A 168 5.82 9.30 -25.12
N LEU A 169 5.68 10.53 -24.62
CA LEU A 169 5.14 10.78 -23.29
C LEU A 169 3.73 10.18 -23.18
N THR A 170 3.56 9.26 -22.23
CA THR A 170 2.32 8.50 -22.02
C THR A 170 1.73 8.87 -20.68
N THR A 171 0.43 9.15 -20.66
CA THR A 171 -0.26 9.52 -19.41
C THR A 171 -0.59 8.27 -18.62
N LEU A 172 -0.03 8.14 -17.42
CA LEU A 172 -0.34 7.08 -16.45
C LEU A 172 -0.97 7.72 -15.21
N GLY A 173 -1.95 7.05 -14.59
CA GLY A 173 -2.74 7.69 -13.54
C GLY A 173 -3.73 6.75 -12.87
N PHE A 174 -4.34 7.26 -11.81
CA PHE A 174 -5.54 6.69 -11.20
C PHE A 174 -6.47 7.80 -10.70
N GLU A 175 -7.74 7.47 -10.58
CA GLU A 175 -8.69 8.15 -9.71
C GLU A 175 -8.89 7.28 -8.46
N TYR A 176 -8.92 7.88 -7.28
CA TYR A 176 -9.36 7.20 -6.07
C TYR A 176 -10.31 8.09 -5.27
N TRP A 177 -11.16 7.45 -4.50
CA TRP A 177 -12.07 8.14 -3.59
C TRP A 177 -12.34 7.25 -2.38
N ALA A 178 -12.43 7.88 -1.21
CA ALA A 178 -12.80 7.23 0.04
C ALA A 178 -14.03 7.94 0.63
N ASN A 179 -14.89 7.16 1.28
CA ASN A 179 -16.06 7.66 1.99
C ASN A 179 -16.02 7.19 3.45
N PRO A 180 -15.54 8.02 4.38
CA PRO A 180 -15.49 7.65 5.80
C PRO A 180 -16.87 7.34 6.41
N SER A 181 -17.96 7.83 5.81
CA SER A 181 -19.34 7.54 6.26
C SER A 181 -19.91 6.25 5.68
N ASN A 182 -19.34 5.73 4.60
CA ASN A 182 -19.71 4.45 4.00
C ASN A 182 -18.49 3.86 3.27
N VAL A 183 -17.62 3.19 4.03
CA VAL A 183 -16.30 2.73 3.58
C VAL A 183 -16.37 1.89 2.30
N GLU A 184 -17.42 1.08 2.15
CA GLU A 184 -17.58 0.17 1.01
C GLU A 184 -17.68 0.88 -0.34
N GLU A 185 -18.09 2.16 -0.36
CA GLU A 185 -18.19 2.95 -1.60
C GLU A 185 -16.84 3.46 -2.11
N GLY A 186 -15.77 3.32 -1.31
CA GLY A 186 -14.43 3.72 -1.72
C GLY A 186 -13.94 2.89 -2.92
N PHE A 187 -13.15 3.50 -3.79
CA PHE A 187 -12.57 2.81 -4.94
C PHE A 187 -11.22 3.40 -5.38
N VAL A 188 -10.52 2.63 -6.21
CA VAL A 188 -9.39 3.09 -7.04
C VAL A 188 -9.60 2.59 -8.46
N THR A 189 -9.47 3.46 -9.46
CA THR A 189 -9.52 3.14 -10.89
C THR A 189 -8.26 3.61 -11.57
N TRP A 190 -7.55 2.70 -12.22
CA TRP A 190 -6.32 3.05 -12.93
C TRP A 190 -6.56 3.26 -14.41
N GLN A 191 -5.64 3.98 -15.04
CA GLN A 191 -5.64 4.20 -16.48
C GLN A 191 -4.22 4.15 -17.07
N VAL A 192 -4.15 3.75 -18.33
CA VAL A 192 -2.97 3.81 -19.18
C VAL A 192 -3.39 4.47 -20.49
N ASP A 193 -2.70 5.56 -20.84
CA ASP A 193 -2.84 6.27 -22.12
C ASP A 193 -4.29 6.67 -22.45
N GLY A 194 -5.03 7.15 -21.45
CA GLY A 194 -6.43 7.57 -21.57
C GLY A 194 -7.46 6.44 -21.47
N SER A 195 -7.03 5.17 -21.38
CA SER A 195 -7.93 4.03 -21.18
C SER A 195 -7.92 3.56 -19.73
N GLN A 196 -9.09 3.44 -19.11
CA GLN A 196 -9.22 2.74 -17.83
C GLN A 196 -8.75 1.28 -17.98
N THR A 197 -8.06 0.75 -16.99
CA THR A 197 -7.46 -0.59 -17.02
C THR A 197 -8.23 -1.57 -16.14
N HIS A 198 -8.34 -1.23 -14.86
CA HIS A 198 -9.06 -1.99 -13.85
C HIS A 198 -9.49 -1.07 -12.71
N ARG A 199 -10.43 -1.58 -11.91
CA ARG A 199 -10.95 -0.93 -10.72
C ARG A 199 -10.97 -1.92 -9.56
N MET A 200 -10.64 -1.42 -8.38
CA MET A 200 -10.97 -2.08 -7.13
C MET A 200 -11.89 -1.21 -6.30
N TRP A 201 -12.82 -1.84 -5.58
CA TRP A 201 -13.61 -1.21 -4.54
C TRP A 201 -13.03 -1.54 -3.16
N ALA A 202 -13.40 -0.78 -2.14
CA ALA A 202 -13.02 -1.06 -0.76
C ALA A 202 -13.43 -2.48 -0.34
N LYS A 203 -14.54 -2.99 -0.89
CA LYS A 203 -15.01 -4.36 -0.67
C LYS A 203 -13.99 -5.44 -1.04
N ALA A 204 -13.11 -5.21 -2.02
CA ALA A 204 -12.04 -6.16 -2.37
C ALA A 204 -11.15 -6.51 -1.16
N VAL A 205 -10.99 -5.55 -0.23
CA VAL A 205 -10.23 -5.72 1.01
C VAL A 205 -11.14 -5.69 2.23
N GLY A 206 -12.31 -6.32 2.08
CA GLY A 206 -13.30 -6.51 3.14
C GLY A 206 -12.84 -7.44 4.26
N PRO A 207 -13.61 -7.52 5.36
CA PRO A 207 -13.26 -8.34 6.51
C PRO A 207 -12.94 -9.79 6.15
N ASP A 208 -11.93 -10.35 6.78
CA ASP A 208 -11.48 -11.73 6.62
C ASP A 208 -11.67 -12.53 7.92
N ASN A 209 -12.93 -12.59 8.35
CA ASN A 209 -13.37 -13.19 9.62
C ASN A 209 -14.03 -14.56 9.43
N GLY A 210 -13.86 -15.18 8.26
CA GLY A 210 -14.34 -16.54 8.02
C GLY A 210 -13.60 -17.58 8.88
N PRO A 211 -14.04 -18.85 8.90
CA PRO A 211 -13.39 -19.92 9.66
C PRO A 211 -11.89 -20.08 9.37
N ASP A 212 -11.51 -19.87 8.10
CA ASP A 212 -10.12 -19.94 7.61
C ASP A 212 -9.48 -18.55 7.48
N GLY A 213 -10.17 -17.51 7.97
CA GLY A 213 -9.74 -16.13 7.85
C GLY A 213 -8.61 -15.77 8.80
N SER A 214 -7.93 -14.68 8.48
CA SER A 214 -6.87 -14.07 9.29
C SER A 214 -7.39 -13.25 10.48
N GLY A 215 -8.71 -13.09 10.63
CA GLY A 215 -9.35 -12.40 11.76
C GLY A 215 -9.26 -10.87 11.70
N VAL A 216 -9.11 -10.30 10.51
CA VAL A 216 -8.99 -8.85 10.30
C VAL A 216 -10.29 -8.25 9.75
N GLY A 217 -10.62 -7.05 10.19
CA GLY A 217 -11.71 -6.23 9.66
C GLY A 217 -11.47 -5.61 8.28
N GLN A 218 -12.37 -4.68 7.94
CA GLN A 218 -12.36 -3.92 6.69
C GLN A 218 -11.12 -3.01 6.61
N ARG A 219 -10.35 -3.11 5.52
CA ARG A 219 -9.31 -2.13 5.20
C ARG A 219 -9.91 -0.97 4.41
N LEU A 220 -9.27 0.20 4.46
CA LEU A 220 -9.82 1.42 3.87
C LEU A 220 -9.17 1.74 2.53
N ILE A 221 -9.91 2.35 1.60
CA ILE A 221 -9.27 3.19 0.60
C ILE A 221 -8.70 4.42 1.33
N PRO A 222 -7.45 4.84 1.06
CA PRO A 222 -6.81 5.90 1.84
C PRO A 222 -7.65 7.17 1.95
N GLU A 223 -7.88 7.63 3.18
CA GLU A 223 -8.65 8.85 3.48
C GLU A 223 -7.75 10.08 3.65
N GLU A 224 -6.46 9.84 3.90
CA GLU A 224 -5.45 10.87 4.18
C GLU A 224 -4.77 11.35 2.90
N PRO A 225 -4.32 12.63 2.85
CA PRO A 225 -3.41 13.08 1.80
C PRO A 225 -2.14 12.24 1.76
N MET A 226 -1.70 11.93 0.54
CA MET A 226 -0.50 11.17 0.26
C MET A 226 0.54 12.02 -0.46
N SER A 227 1.81 11.72 -0.23
CA SER A 227 2.91 12.24 -1.05
C SER A 227 3.03 11.47 -2.37
N ILE A 228 3.38 12.20 -3.43
CA ILE A 228 3.73 11.62 -4.73
C ILE A 228 5.23 11.36 -4.74
N VAL A 229 5.61 10.15 -5.11
CA VAL A 229 7.00 9.69 -5.17
C VAL A 229 7.25 9.24 -6.59
N LEU A 230 8.28 9.82 -7.21
CA LEU A 230 8.74 9.42 -8.54
C LEU A 230 10.20 9.02 -8.38
N ASN A 231 10.50 7.76 -8.70
CA ASN A 231 11.85 7.23 -8.62
C ASN A 231 12.16 6.38 -9.85
N LEU A 232 13.45 6.17 -10.08
CA LEU A 232 13.98 5.26 -11.07
C LEU A 232 15.02 4.40 -10.36
N GLY A 233 14.90 3.09 -10.48
CA GLY A 233 15.78 2.15 -9.80
C GLY A 233 16.02 0.89 -10.60
N ILE A 234 17.04 0.14 -10.20
CA ILE A 234 17.38 -1.18 -10.73
C ILE A 234 17.67 -2.11 -9.54
N SER A 235 17.08 -3.30 -9.52
CA SER A 235 17.31 -4.27 -8.45
C SER A 235 17.07 -5.70 -8.93
N PRO A 236 17.96 -6.66 -8.58
CA PRO A 236 17.74 -8.07 -8.89
C PRO A 236 16.54 -8.66 -8.13
N ASN A 237 16.02 -7.97 -7.10
CA ASN A 237 14.84 -8.40 -6.37
C ASN A 237 13.53 -8.22 -7.17
N TRP A 238 13.52 -7.37 -8.20
CA TRP A 238 12.31 -7.06 -8.97
C TRP A 238 12.25 -7.82 -10.31
N GLN A 239 13.40 -7.94 -10.98
CA GLN A 239 13.59 -8.59 -12.28
C GLN A 239 14.99 -9.16 -12.44
N THR A 240 15.13 -10.20 -13.26
CA THR A 240 16.44 -10.63 -13.77
C THR A 240 16.99 -9.53 -14.68
N ILE A 241 18.20 -9.06 -14.36
CA ILE A 241 18.84 -7.97 -15.08
C ILE A 241 19.77 -8.53 -16.15
N ASP A 242 19.52 -8.16 -17.41
CA ASP A 242 20.46 -8.38 -18.51
C ASP A 242 21.18 -7.07 -18.84
N PHE A 243 22.35 -6.88 -18.23
CA PHE A 243 23.17 -5.68 -18.42
C PHE A 243 23.63 -5.47 -19.87
N SER A 244 23.65 -6.51 -20.71
CA SER A 244 24.06 -6.37 -22.12
C SER A 244 23.03 -5.61 -22.98
N THR A 245 21.79 -5.51 -22.48
CA THR A 245 20.67 -4.85 -23.17
C THR A 245 20.39 -3.43 -22.68
N LEU A 246 21.09 -2.98 -21.63
CA LEU A 246 20.84 -1.70 -20.98
C LEU A 246 21.68 -0.57 -21.60
N ILE A 247 21.07 0.60 -21.73
CA ILE A 247 21.71 1.83 -22.19
C ILE A 247 21.83 2.77 -20.98
N PHE A 248 23.04 3.26 -20.72
CA PHE A 248 23.33 4.20 -19.63
C PHE A 248 23.93 5.52 -20.16
N PRO A 249 23.64 6.67 -19.51
CA PRO A 249 22.72 6.84 -18.38
C PRO A 249 21.26 6.59 -18.78
N ALA A 250 20.49 5.93 -17.91
CA ALA A 250 19.07 5.70 -18.11
C ALA A 250 18.27 6.85 -17.49
N GLU A 251 17.28 7.37 -18.21
CA GLU A 251 16.51 8.55 -17.80
C GLU A 251 15.01 8.23 -17.70
N MET A 252 14.37 8.71 -16.64
CA MET A 252 12.91 8.76 -16.52
C MET A 252 12.47 10.21 -16.74
N LEU A 253 11.87 10.48 -17.90
CA LEU A 253 11.41 11.81 -18.27
C LEU A 253 9.97 12.03 -17.80
N VAL A 254 9.73 13.15 -17.12
CA VAL A 254 8.41 13.55 -16.63
C VAL A 254 8.15 14.97 -17.10
N ASP A 255 7.20 15.13 -18.01
CA ASP A 255 6.79 16.44 -18.52
C ASP A 255 5.94 17.19 -17.48
N TYR A 256 4.94 16.50 -16.90
CA TYR A 256 4.12 17.08 -15.85
C TYR A 256 3.53 16.03 -14.90
N VAL A 257 3.13 16.50 -13.73
CA VAL A 257 2.24 15.80 -12.80
C VAL A 257 1.00 16.67 -12.60
N ARG A 258 -0.20 16.07 -12.64
CA ARG A 258 -1.46 16.76 -12.37
C ARG A 258 -2.19 16.07 -11.23
N VAL A 259 -2.69 16.86 -10.29
CA VAL A 259 -3.52 16.41 -9.17
C VAL A 259 -4.84 17.15 -9.25
N TYR A 260 -5.94 16.40 -9.23
CA TYR A 260 -7.30 16.94 -9.26
C TYR A 260 -8.01 16.53 -7.97
N GLN A 261 -8.80 17.45 -7.41
CA GLN A 261 -9.66 17.16 -6.27
C GLN A 261 -11.09 17.55 -6.59
N ARG A 262 -12.06 16.76 -6.09
CA ARG A 262 -13.48 17.04 -6.27
C ARG A 262 -13.81 18.41 -5.66
N LYS A 263 -14.68 19.16 -6.35
CA LYS A 263 -15.12 20.48 -5.87
C LYS A 263 -15.74 20.34 -4.47
N GLY A 264 -15.24 21.14 -3.52
CA GLY A 264 -15.71 21.10 -2.13
C GLY A 264 -15.05 20.03 -1.24
N ALA A 265 -14.15 19.20 -1.78
CA ALA A 265 -13.40 18.18 -1.04
C ALA A 265 -11.88 18.36 -1.22
N ILE A 266 -11.42 19.62 -1.24
CA ILE A 266 -9.99 19.95 -1.32
C ILE A 266 -9.34 19.64 0.03
N ASN A 267 -8.37 18.74 0.02
CA ASN A 267 -7.61 18.36 1.20
C ASN A 267 -6.15 18.13 0.81
N VAL A 268 -5.27 19.09 1.12
CA VAL A 268 -3.86 19.07 0.75
C VAL A 268 -2.98 19.48 1.92
N GLY A 269 -1.70 19.14 1.82
CA GLY A 269 -0.69 19.48 2.82
C GLY A 269 -0.49 18.37 3.84
N CYS A 270 0.43 18.63 4.76
CA CYS A 270 0.92 17.64 5.73
C CYS A 270 -0.01 17.54 6.95
N SER A 271 -0.73 18.60 7.31
CA SER A 271 -1.52 18.62 8.55
C SER A 271 -2.97 19.08 8.35
N PRO A 272 -3.79 18.32 7.60
CA PRO A 272 -5.23 18.53 7.53
C PRO A 272 -5.90 18.56 8.90
N LYS A 273 -7.03 19.27 9.01
CA LYS A 273 -7.81 19.35 10.27
C LYS A 273 -8.22 17.97 10.80
N ASP A 274 -8.65 17.07 9.92
CA ASP A 274 -9.16 15.74 10.32
C ASP A 274 -8.04 14.68 10.45
N TYR A 275 -6.82 15.02 10.02
CA TYR A 275 -5.65 14.13 10.04
C TYR A 275 -4.35 14.93 10.32
N PRO A 276 -4.24 15.69 11.42
CA PRO A 276 -3.05 16.47 11.72
C PRO A 276 -1.85 15.54 11.94
N THR A 277 -0.72 15.87 11.33
CA THR A 277 0.53 15.09 11.48
C THR A 277 1.76 15.94 11.78
N ALA A 278 1.68 17.26 11.59
CA ALA A 278 2.87 18.12 11.69
C ALA A 278 3.55 18.01 13.06
N ASP A 279 2.80 18.12 14.15
CA ASP A 279 3.34 18.03 15.50
C ASP A 279 3.94 16.65 15.78
N TYR A 280 3.28 15.60 15.29
CA TYR A 280 3.76 14.23 15.39
C TYR A 280 5.11 14.04 14.69
N ILE A 281 5.22 14.49 13.44
CA ILE A 281 6.45 14.38 12.65
C ILE A 281 7.57 15.23 13.29
N ASN A 282 7.24 16.45 13.75
CA ASN A 282 8.21 17.34 14.39
C ASN A 282 8.76 16.77 15.70
N ALA A 283 7.91 16.12 16.51
CA ALA A 283 8.33 15.45 17.75
C ALA A 283 9.23 14.23 17.50
N HIS A 284 9.21 13.67 16.30
CA HIS A 284 9.91 12.44 15.93
C HIS A 284 10.87 12.60 14.75
N MET A 285 11.39 13.81 14.53
CA MET A 285 12.11 14.18 13.31
C MET A 285 13.27 13.22 12.95
N ASP A 286 13.96 12.64 13.94
CA ASP A 286 15.07 11.71 13.70
C ASP A 286 14.63 10.49 12.87
N ALA A 287 13.42 9.95 13.12
CA ALA A 287 12.86 8.85 12.32
C ALA A 287 12.61 9.24 10.86
N TYR A 288 12.39 10.53 10.60
CA TYR A 288 12.11 11.08 9.27
C TYR A 288 13.35 11.63 8.57
N THR A 289 14.47 11.86 9.26
CA THR A 289 15.68 12.46 8.66
C THR A 289 16.92 11.58 8.74
N ASN A 290 16.88 10.46 9.46
CA ASN A 290 18.00 9.54 9.58
C ASN A 290 17.70 8.21 8.86
N ALA A 291 18.31 8.03 7.69
CA ALA A 291 18.12 6.83 6.87
C ALA A 291 18.78 5.56 7.44
N ASN A 292 19.58 5.67 8.52
CA ASN A 292 20.21 4.51 9.16
C ASN A 292 19.26 3.77 10.11
N HIS A 293 18.13 4.38 10.50
CA HIS A 293 17.13 3.71 11.30
C HIS A 293 16.37 2.70 10.45
N SER A 294 16.48 1.41 10.82
CA SER A 294 15.75 0.30 10.20
C SER A 294 14.38 0.05 10.83
N SER A 295 14.11 0.63 12.01
CA SER A 295 12.85 0.51 12.76
C SER A 295 12.54 1.83 13.49
N TRP A 296 11.32 1.94 14.04
CA TRP A 296 10.91 3.13 14.79
C TRP A 296 11.82 3.33 16.01
N PRO A 297 12.53 4.47 16.13
CA PRO A 297 13.57 4.64 17.15
C PRO A 297 13.04 5.14 18.51
N TYR A 298 11.73 5.31 18.65
CA TYR A 298 11.08 5.77 19.88
C TYR A 298 10.22 4.66 20.49
N ALA A 299 9.66 4.90 21.68
CA ALA A 299 8.65 4.02 22.25
C ALA A 299 7.45 3.91 21.28
N LYS A 300 6.99 2.69 21.00
CA LYS A 300 5.73 2.46 20.30
C LYS A 300 4.58 2.66 21.31
N PRO A 301 3.49 3.33 20.92
CA PRO A 301 2.36 3.50 21.83
C PRO A 301 1.74 2.15 22.16
N LYS A 302 1.28 2.02 23.40
CA LYS A 302 0.59 0.80 23.85
C LYS A 302 -0.71 0.59 23.10
N ASN A 303 -1.07 -0.68 22.93
CA ASN A 303 -2.32 -1.11 22.30
C ASN A 303 -3.24 -1.71 23.36
N SER A 304 -4.48 -1.27 23.47
CA SER A 304 -5.42 -1.66 24.53
C SER A 304 -5.72 -3.15 24.58
N LEU A 305 -5.90 -3.78 23.42
CA LEU A 305 -6.18 -5.22 23.33
C LEU A 305 -4.91 -6.07 23.54
N TRP A 306 -3.74 -5.53 23.20
CA TRP A 306 -2.46 -6.19 23.42
C TRP A 306 -2.00 -6.02 24.87
N ASP A 307 -1.92 -4.80 25.38
CA ASP A 307 -1.24 -4.39 26.62
C ASP A 307 -2.14 -4.25 27.85
N GLY A 308 -3.46 -4.18 27.70
CA GLY A 308 -4.39 -4.13 28.83
C GLY A 308 -4.45 -2.76 29.49
N CYS A 309 -4.95 -1.78 28.74
CA CYS A 309 -5.39 -0.47 29.18
C CYS A 309 -6.85 -0.28 28.69
#